data_AF-A0A9E3C3H1-F1
#
_entry.id   AF-A0A9E3C3H1-F1
#
_cell.length_a   1.000
_cell.length_b   1.000
_cell.length_c   1.000
_cell.angle_alpha   90.00
_cell.angle_beta   90.00
_cell.angle_gamma   90.00
#
_symmetry.space_group_name_H-M   'P 1'
#
loop_
_entity.id
_entity.type
_entity.pdbx_description
1 polymer ?
#
loop_
_entity_poly.entity_id
_entity_poly.type
_entity_poly.pdbx_seq_one_letter_code
_entity_poly.pdbx_strand_id
1 'polypeptide(L)'
;MTTTLTQPERIADGTPLPFGDQTFTFGKDVFELADSSPLLRDGDFDGLRARMAEDGHLFIRGFHPPDKVDAAREFVLQALRDRGNLSPGSDWRAGIAGPDNKNVAFFRDIPVAHSPQVLAVTDGPHTFGFYEKFLGGSVLTMDKRWLRAMARGGSNFFHYDSAYVGRGTLNRYTMWSAFTDIGLDNGPLVIALGSHKDERLKATYGQIDMDRD
;
A
#
# COMPACT_ATOMS: atom_id res chain seq x y z
N MET A 1 13.08 13.64 17.45
CA MET A 1 11.80 14.38 17.59
C MET A 1 10.74 13.45 17.04
N THR A 2 9.87 12.95 17.90
CA THR A 2 8.76 12.07 17.52
C THR A 2 7.79 12.93 16.72
N THR A 3 7.75 12.76 15.40
CA THR A 3 6.75 13.39 14.55
C THR A 3 5.44 12.71 14.92
N THR A 4 4.63 13.37 15.76
CA THR A 4 3.23 12.99 15.92
C THR A 4 2.66 12.97 14.51
N LEU A 5 2.18 11.81 14.04
CA LEU A 5 1.44 11.70 12.79
C LEU A 5 0.21 12.61 12.95
N THR A 6 0.33 13.86 12.53
CA THR A 6 -0.79 14.77 12.40
C THR A 6 -1.76 14.11 11.45
N GLN A 7 -3.06 14.10 11.79
CA GLN A 7 -4.06 13.66 10.82
C GLN A 7 -3.80 14.41 9.50
N PRO A 8 -3.67 13.69 8.37
CA PRO A 8 -3.47 14.35 7.10
C PRO A 8 -4.60 15.35 6.87
N GLU A 9 -4.26 16.51 6.31
CA GLU A 9 -5.22 17.57 6.03
C GLU A 9 -6.33 17.01 5.14
N ARG A 10 -7.58 17.39 5.42
CA ARG A 10 -8.72 16.90 4.66
C ARG A 10 -8.61 17.42 3.23
N ILE A 11 -8.65 16.50 2.26
CA ILE A 11 -8.66 16.87 0.85
C ILE A 11 -9.95 17.63 0.56
N ALA A 12 -9.84 18.77 -0.12
CA ALA A 12 -11.00 19.59 -0.48
C ALA A 12 -11.80 18.96 -1.63
N ASP A 13 -13.12 19.02 -1.55
CA ASP A 13 -14.00 18.64 -2.66
C ASP A 13 -13.69 19.51 -3.89
N GLY A 14 -13.73 18.92 -5.08
CA GLY A 14 -13.35 19.59 -6.32
C GLY A 14 -11.86 19.52 -6.65
N THR A 15 -11.01 18.98 -5.77
CA THR A 15 -9.58 18.79 -6.07
C THR A 15 -9.41 17.84 -7.26
N PRO A 16 -8.70 18.24 -8.33
CA PRO A 16 -8.48 17.38 -9.49
C PRO A 16 -7.43 16.30 -9.17
N LEU A 17 -7.69 15.06 -9.61
CA LEU A 17 -6.77 13.93 -9.54
C LEU A 17 -6.50 13.42 -10.97
N PRO A 18 -5.37 13.79 -11.58
CA PRO A 18 -4.98 13.25 -12.88
C PRO A 18 -4.59 11.77 -12.76
N PHE A 19 -5.12 10.92 -13.65
CA PHE A 19 -4.80 9.50 -13.72
C PHE A 19 -4.82 9.03 -15.18
N GLY A 20 -3.63 8.74 -15.72
CA GLY A 20 -3.46 8.52 -17.16
C GLY A 20 -3.92 9.74 -17.96
N ASP A 21 -4.75 9.51 -18.98
CA ASP A 21 -5.30 10.57 -19.83
C ASP A 21 -6.61 11.17 -19.28
N GLN A 22 -7.02 10.78 -18.07
CA GLN A 22 -8.26 11.21 -17.43
C GLN A 22 -7.98 12.08 -16.22
N THR A 23 -8.92 12.96 -15.87
CA THR A 23 -8.89 13.71 -14.61
C THR A 23 -10.16 13.42 -13.84
N PHE A 24 -9.99 12.85 -12.65
CA PHE A 24 -11.06 12.60 -11.69
C PHE A 24 -11.21 13.78 -10.74
N THR A 25 -12.38 13.95 -10.15
CA THR A 25 -12.66 15.00 -9.18
C THR A 25 -12.87 14.41 -7.80
N PHE A 26 -12.07 14.84 -6.81
CA PHE A 26 -12.26 14.41 -5.42
C PHE A 26 -13.60 14.90 -4.88
N GLY A 27 -14.32 14.04 -4.15
CA GLY A 27 -15.68 14.31 -3.65
C GLY A 27 -16.79 14.07 -4.67
N LYS A 28 -16.44 13.68 -5.92
CA LYS A 28 -17.42 13.35 -6.97
C LYS A 28 -17.13 11.99 -7.63
N ASP A 29 -15.91 11.81 -8.13
CA ASP A 29 -15.51 10.58 -8.84
C ASP A 29 -14.59 9.72 -7.97
N VAL A 30 -13.82 10.36 -7.09
CA VAL A 30 -12.88 9.70 -6.16
C VAL A 30 -13.16 10.19 -4.74
N PHE A 31 -13.11 9.28 -3.78
CA PHE A 31 -13.47 9.53 -2.39
C PHE A 31 -12.40 8.97 -1.46
N GLU A 32 -12.36 9.50 -0.24
CA GLU A 32 -11.61 8.87 0.83
C GLU A 32 -12.23 7.52 1.20
N LEU A 33 -11.38 6.51 1.43
CA LEU A 33 -11.84 5.20 1.85
C LEU A 33 -12.44 5.27 3.27
N ALA A 34 -13.47 4.46 3.52
CA ALA A 34 -14.10 4.41 4.82
C ALA A 34 -13.11 3.89 5.88
N ASP A 35 -12.92 4.65 6.95
CA ASP A 35 -11.98 4.31 8.02
C ASP A 35 -12.50 3.14 8.87
N SER A 36 -11.77 2.02 8.84
CA SER A 36 -12.02 0.80 9.61
C SER A 36 -11.21 0.75 10.92
N SER A 37 -10.41 1.77 11.23
CA SER A 37 -9.62 1.82 12.47
C SER A 37 -10.46 1.75 13.76
N PRO A 38 -11.71 2.28 13.85
CA PRO A 38 -12.53 2.10 15.06
C PRO A 38 -12.82 0.62 15.35
N LEU A 39 -13.20 -0.15 14.33
CA LEU A 39 -13.49 -1.59 14.48
C LEU A 39 -12.28 -2.35 15.01
N LEU A 40 -11.08 -2.04 14.50
CA LEU A 40 -9.87 -2.66 14.99
C LEU A 40 -9.55 -2.27 16.44
N ARG A 41 -9.71 -0.98 16.81
CA ARG A 41 -9.47 -0.51 18.18
C ARG A 41 -10.41 -1.18 19.19
N ASP A 42 -11.65 -1.41 18.78
CA ASP A 42 -12.67 -2.07 19.61
C ASP A 42 -12.50 -3.61 19.63
N GLY A 43 -11.58 -4.15 18.85
CA GLY A 43 -11.35 -5.59 18.73
C GLY A 43 -12.45 -6.33 17.95
N ASP A 44 -13.26 -5.62 17.18
CA ASP A 44 -14.39 -6.17 16.41
C ASP A 44 -13.93 -6.80 15.09
N PHE A 45 -13.36 -8.00 15.18
CA PHE A 45 -12.94 -8.75 14.01
C PHE A 45 -14.10 -9.27 13.17
N ASP A 46 -15.30 -9.44 13.74
CA ASP A 46 -16.50 -9.79 12.96
C ASP A 46 -16.96 -8.62 12.10
N GLY A 47 -16.97 -7.40 12.66
CA GLY A 47 -17.21 -6.17 11.91
C GLY A 47 -16.18 -5.93 10.82
N LEU A 48 -14.89 -6.18 11.09
CA LEU A 48 -13.84 -6.11 10.06
C LEU A 48 -14.10 -7.12 8.92
N ARG A 49 -14.48 -8.36 9.24
CA ARG A 49 -14.80 -9.37 8.22
C ARG A 49 -16.03 -8.97 7.40
N ALA A 50 -17.07 -8.47 8.06
CA ALA A 50 -18.28 -7.97 7.39
C ALA A 50 -17.95 -6.82 6.43
N ARG A 51 -17.15 -5.85 6.88
CA ARG A 51 -16.69 -4.75 6.03
C ARG A 51 -15.83 -5.22 4.86
N MET A 52 -14.90 -6.15 5.09
CA MET A 52 -14.09 -6.69 3.99
C MET A 52 -14.93 -7.40 2.93
N ALA A 53 -15.95 -8.16 3.34
CA ALA A 53 -16.89 -8.80 2.41
C ALA A 53 -17.72 -7.77 1.61
N GLU A 54 -18.16 -6.72 2.29
CA GLU A 54 -19.01 -5.69 1.67
C GLU A 54 -18.22 -4.77 0.75
N ASP A 55 -17.14 -4.18 1.25
CA ASP A 55 -16.40 -3.09 0.61
C ASP A 55 -15.20 -3.58 -0.20
N GLY A 56 -14.76 -4.83 0.01
CA GLY A 56 -13.62 -5.43 -0.69
C GLY A 56 -12.26 -4.94 -0.23
N HIS A 57 -12.22 -4.08 0.80
CA HIS A 57 -11.00 -3.54 1.37
C HIS A 57 -11.19 -3.18 2.86
N LEU A 58 -10.07 -3.00 3.57
CA LEU A 58 -10.01 -2.38 4.89
C LEU A 58 -9.02 -1.23 4.84
N PHE A 59 -9.47 -0.02 5.14
CA PHE A 59 -8.58 1.12 5.32
C PHE A 59 -8.39 1.38 6.82
N ILE A 60 -7.19 1.14 7.33
CA ILE A 60 -6.88 1.20 8.77
C ILE A 60 -5.79 2.23 9.01
N ARG A 61 -6.17 3.36 9.60
CA ARG A 61 -5.21 4.39 10.01
C ARG A 61 -4.43 3.96 11.24
N GLY A 62 -3.14 4.27 11.26
CA GLY A 62 -2.28 3.98 12.43
C GLY A 62 -2.16 2.50 12.73
N PHE A 63 -2.27 1.63 11.72
CA PHE A 63 -2.13 0.19 11.89
C PHE A 63 -0.71 -0.15 12.37
N HIS A 64 0.31 0.25 11.61
CA HIS A 64 1.69 -0.12 11.92
C HIS A 64 2.25 0.63 13.13
N PRO A 65 3.08 -0.02 13.97
CA PRO A 65 3.81 0.67 15.04
C PRO A 65 4.71 1.77 14.45
N PRO A 66 4.59 3.03 14.92
CA PRO A 66 5.30 4.16 14.33
C PRO A 66 6.83 3.99 14.29
N ASP A 67 7.42 3.41 15.32
CA ASP A 67 8.86 3.15 15.40
C ASP A 67 9.36 2.19 14.32
N LYS A 68 8.53 1.21 13.92
CA LYS A 68 8.86 0.28 12.84
C LYS A 68 8.76 0.93 11.48
N VAL A 69 7.73 1.74 11.26
CA VAL A 69 7.57 2.51 10.01
C VAL A 69 8.73 3.50 9.85
N ASP A 70 9.08 4.24 10.91
CA ASP A 70 10.19 5.19 10.88
C ASP A 70 11.53 4.51 10.56
N ALA A 71 11.81 3.36 11.18
CA ALA A 71 13.01 2.59 10.91
C ALA A 71 13.05 2.05 9.46
N ALA A 72 11.92 1.54 8.95
CA ALA A 72 11.81 1.06 7.56
C ALA A 72 11.99 2.20 6.56
N ARG A 73 11.33 3.34 6.81
CA ARG A 73 11.42 4.56 6.01
C ARG A 73 12.86 5.06 5.93
N GLU A 74 13.53 5.23 7.06
CA GLU A 74 14.91 5.69 7.14
C GLU A 74 15.84 4.76 6.35
N PHE A 75 15.69 3.45 6.53
CA PHE A 75 16.51 2.45 5.85
C PHE A 75 16.32 2.48 4.32
N VAL A 76 15.08 2.55 3.85
CA VAL A 76 14.79 2.62 2.40
C VAL A 76 15.27 3.93 1.79
N LEU A 77 15.07 5.06 2.47
CA LEU A 77 15.56 6.37 2.01
C LEU A 77 17.09 6.42 1.98
N GLN A 78 17.77 5.77 2.93
CA GLN A 78 19.23 5.63 2.89
C GLN A 78 19.67 4.80 1.68
N ALA A 79 19.01 3.67 1.40
CA ALA A 79 19.31 2.87 0.21
C ALA A 79 19.13 3.66 -1.10
N LEU A 80 18.11 4.52 -1.19
CA LEU A 80 17.90 5.42 -2.32
C LEU A 80 19.01 6.49 -2.41
N ARG A 81 19.41 7.07 -1.28
CA ARG A 81 20.51 8.04 -1.20
C ARG A 81 21.81 7.45 -1.71
N ASP A 82 22.18 6.27 -1.21
CA ASP A 82 23.46 5.62 -1.52
C ASP A 82 23.59 5.25 -3.01
N ARG A 83 22.46 5.16 -3.71
CA ARG A 83 22.35 4.92 -5.16
C ARG A 83 22.22 6.19 -6.00
N GLY A 84 22.23 7.36 -5.37
CA GLY A 84 22.03 8.64 -6.05
C GLY A 84 20.63 8.84 -6.61
N ASN A 85 19.61 8.15 -6.09
CA ASN A 85 18.23 8.27 -6.58
C ASN A 85 17.48 9.49 -6.00
N LEU A 86 18.08 10.21 -5.06
CA LEU A 86 17.48 11.37 -4.39
C LEU A 86 18.10 12.68 -4.85
N SER A 87 17.36 13.78 -4.71
CA SER A 87 17.76 15.12 -5.14
C SER A 87 19.02 15.62 -4.40
N PRO A 88 20.12 15.90 -5.12
CA PRO A 88 21.35 16.44 -4.51
C PRO A 88 21.10 17.77 -3.81
N GLY A 89 21.76 17.98 -2.67
CA GLY A 89 21.67 19.24 -1.91
C GLY A 89 20.37 19.44 -1.12
N SER A 90 19.41 18.52 -1.23
CA SER A 90 18.22 18.47 -0.37
C SER A 90 18.46 17.57 0.86
N ASP A 91 17.61 17.70 1.88
CA ASP A 91 17.55 16.67 2.92
C ASP A 91 17.05 15.36 2.28
N TRP A 92 17.90 14.34 2.25
CA TRP A 92 17.56 13.04 1.70
C TRP A 92 16.36 12.39 2.41
N ARG A 93 16.11 12.76 3.68
CA ARG A 93 14.92 12.31 4.40
C ARG A 93 13.62 12.88 3.85
N ALA A 94 13.66 13.93 3.03
CA ALA A 94 12.47 14.42 2.33
C ALA A 94 12.04 13.46 1.19
N GLY A 95 12.87 12.50 0.78
CA GLY A 95 12.52 11.51 -0.24
C GLY A 95 12.29 12.10 -1.63
N ILE A 96 12.82 13.29 -1.90
CA ILE A 96 12.64 13.98 -3.18
C ILE A 96 13.46 13.24 -4.24
N ALA A 97 12.79 12.79 -5.32
CA ALA A 97 13.44 12.11 -6.43
C ALA A 97 14.55 12.98 -7.06
N GLY A 98 15.65 12.33 -7.45
CA GLY A 98 16.75 12.98 -8.15
C GLY A 98 16.37 13.46 -9.56
N PRO A 99 17.27 14.20 -10.23
CA PRO A 99 17.02 14.78 -11.56
C PRO A 99 16.59 13.77 -12.63
N ASP A 100 17.06 12.52 -12.50
CA ASP A 100 16.69 11.41 -13.38
C ASP A 100 15.21 10.99 -13.28
N ASN A 101 14.51 11.38 -12.21
CA ASN A 101 13.10 11.08 -11.94
C ASN A 101 12.73 9.60 -12.17
N LYS A 102 13.56 8.68 -11.65
CA LYS A 102 13.40 7.23 -11.85
C LYS A 102 12.65 6.56 -10.71
N ASN A 103 11.64 5.76 -11.06
CA ASN A 103 11.05 4.79 -10.14
C ASN A 103 12.12 3.77 -9.71
N VAL A 104 12.10 3.38 -8.44
CA VAL A 104 12.96 2.33 -7.91
C VAL A 104 12.09 1.17 -7.43
N ALA A 105 12.16 0.07 -8.16
CA ALA A 105 11.51 -1.18 -7.81
C ALA A 105 12.47 -2.05 -6.99
N PHE A 106 12.22 -2.16 -5.68
CA PHE A 106 13.02 -2.98 -4.78
C PHE A 106 12.55 -4.45 -4.75
N PHE A 107 11.50 -4.81 -5.48
CA PHE A 107 10.96 -6.18 -5.43
C PHE A 107 11.91 -7.28 -5.95
N ARG A 108 13.03 -6.93 -6.60
CA ARG A 108 14.15 -7.84 -6.94
C ARG A 108 15.40 -7.62 -6.08
N ASP A 109 15.34 -6.63 -5.21
CA ASP A 109 16.43 -6.21 -4.35
C ASP A 109 16.22 -6.76 -2.94
N ILE A 110 16.54 -8.04 -2.78
CA ILE A 110 16.34 -8.78 -1.54
C ILE A 110 17.04 -8.09 -0.34
N PRO A 111 18.28 -7.60 -0.44
CA PRO A 111 18.93 -6.90 0.67
C PRO A 111 18.12 -5.71 1.21
N VAL A 112 17.41 -4.98 0.35
CA VAL A 112 16.57 -3.86 0.79
C VAL A 112 15.17 -4.33 1.18
N ALA A 113 14.48 -5.04 0.28
CA ALA A 113 13.09 -5.40 0.44
C ALA A 113 12.84 -6.41 1.57
N HIS A 114 13.84 -7.23 1.93
CA HIS A 114 13.78 -8.20 3.02
C HIS A 114 14.70 -7.80 4.18
N SER A 115 15.07 -6.52 4.26
CA SER A 115 15.81 -6.01 5.42
C SER A 115 15.01 -6.20 6.71
N PRO A 116 15.67 -6.36 7.88
CA PRO A 116 14.97 -6.47 9.16
C PRO A 116 14.01 -5.32 9.43
N GLN A 117 14.33 -4.11 8.97
CA GLN A 117 13.51 -2.90 9.15
C GLN A 117 12.22 -2.99 8.33
N VAL A 118 12.28 -3.42 7.07
CA VAL A 118 11.10 -3.60 6.21
C VAL A 118 10.25 -4.77 6.71
N LEU A 119 10.88 -5.91 7.04
CA LEU A 119 10.18 -7.09 7.54
C LEU A 119 9.55 -6.85 8.92
N ALA A 120 10.10 -5.96 9.75
CA ALA A 120 9.45 -5.61 11.01
C ALA A 120 8.06 -4.97 10.81
N VAL A 121 7.81 -4.35 9.65
CA VAL A 121 6.50 -3.80 9.28
C VAL A 121 5.63 -4.86 8.58
N THR A 122 6.17 -5.58 7.59
CA THR A 122 5.36 -6.48 6.76
C THR A 122 5.15 -7.87 7.38
N ASP A 123 6.09 -8.31 8.20
CA ASP A 123 6.20 -9.68 8.74
C ASP A 123 6.29 -9.69 10.27
N GLY A 124 6.22 -8.51 10.89
CA GLY A 124 6.32 -8.39 12.33
C GLY A 124 5.14 -9.04 13.05
N PRO A 125 5.29 -9.35 14.36
CA PRO A 125 4.23 -9.94 15.17
C PRO A 125 2.91 -9.15 15.17
N HIS A 126 2.98 -7.82 14.99
CA HIS A 126 1.80 -6.97 14.87
C HIS A 126 0.97 -7.32 13.63
N THR A 127 1.60 -7.37 12.47
CA THR A 127 0.96 -7.65 11.18
C THR A 127 0.47 -9.09 11.11
N PHE A 128 1.31 -10.05 11.48
CA PHE A 128 0.92 -11.47 11.50
C PHE A 128 -0.22 -11.72 12.50
N GLY A 129 -0.12 -11.17 13.72
CA GLY A 129 -1.17 -11.32 14.73
C GLY A 129 -2.51 -10.70 14.34
N PHE A 130 -2.52 -9.62 13.54
CA PHE A 130 -3.75 -9.11 12.93
C PHE A 130 -4.36 -10.14 11.97
N TYR A 131 -3.57 -10.65 11.02
CA TYR A 131 -4.08 -11.59 10.02
C TYR A 131 -4.49 -12.93 10.63
N GLU A 132 -3.81 -13.42 11.67
CA GLU A 132 -4.21 -14.64 12.39
C GLU A 132 -5.60 -14.49 13.02
N LYS A 133 -5.88 -13.34 13.64
CA LYS A 133 -7.21 -13.05 14.22
C LYS A 133 -8.26 -12.81 13.14
N PHE A 134 -7.88 -12.11 12.07
CA PHE A 134 -8.78 -11.78 10.98
C PHE A 134 -9.22 -13.02 10.19
N LEU A 135 -8.27 -13.90 9.87
CA LEU A 135 -8.47 -15.15 9.12
C LEU A 135 -8.86 -16.34 10.01
N GLY A 136 -8.67 -16.25 11.33
CA GLY A 136 -9.08 -17.28 12.29
C GLY A 136 -8.15 -18.49 12.37
N GLY A 137 -6.85 -18.33 12.09
CA GLY A 137 -5.89 -19.43 12.12
C GLY A 137 -4.48 -19.00 11.75
N SER A 138 -3.58 -19.98 11.58
CA SER A 138 -2.21 -19.71 11.11
C SER A 138 -2.22 -19.07 9.73
N VAL A 139 -1.31 -18.12 9.54
CA VAL A 139 -1.19 -17.37 8.28
C VAL A 139 0.21 -17.50 7.72
N LEU A 140 0.32 -17.33 6.41
CA LEU A 140 1.57 -17.21 5.69
C LEU A 140 1.47 -16.06 4.70
N THR A 141 2.62 -15.53 4.32
CA THR A 141 2.74 -14.50 3.29
C THR A 141 3.56 -15.03 2.14
N MET A 142 3.36 -14.49 0.94
CA MET A 142 4.25 -14.79 -0.18
C MET A 142 5.67 -14.36 0.17
N ASP A 143 6.72 -15.00 -0.37
CA ASP A 143 8.09 -14.62 -0.01
C ASP A 143 8.47 -13.22 -0.51
N LYS A 144 7.87 -12.77 -1.61
CA LYS A 144 8.27 -11.55 -2.32
C LYS A 144 7.61 -10.30 -1.71
N ARG A 145 8.41 -9.33 -1.25
CA ARG A 145 7.93 -7.99 -0.89
C ARG A 145 7.94 -7.08 -2.10
N TRP A 146 6.78 -6.54 -2.47
CA TRP A 146 6.64 -5.58 -3.59
C TRP A 146 6.99 -4.14 -3.14
N LEU A 147 8.17 -3.98 -2.55
CA LEU A 147 8.66 -2.68 -2.11
C LEU A 147 9.03 -1.82 -3.33
N ARG A 148 8.60 -0.57 -3.31
CA ARG A 148 8.83 0.40 -4.40
C ARG A 148 8.93 1.83 -3.86
N ALA A 149 9.74 2.64 -4.54
CA ALA A 149 9.74 4.09 -4.43
C ALA A 149 9.38 4.68 -5.78
N MET A 150 8.34 5.50 -5.82
CA MET A 150 7.80 6.07 -7.06
C MET A 150 8.29 7.49 -7.24
N ALA A 151 8.80 7.79 -8.42
CA ALA A 151 9.12 9.14 -8.86
C ALA A 151 7.88 9.80 -9.52
N ARG A 152 7.98 11.09 -9.86
CA ARG A 152 6.84 11.83 -10.41
C ARG A 152 6.35 11.20 -11.71
N GLY A 153 5.03 11.05 -11.83
CA GLY A 153 4.38 10.46 -13.01
C GLY A 153 4.43 8.93 -13.07
N GLY A 154 5.09 8.28 -12.12
CA GLY A 154 5.07 6.82 -12.00
C GLY A 154 3.74 6.32 -11.42
N SER A 155 3.15 5.32 -12.07
CA SER A 155 1.94 4.64 -11.57
C SER A 155 1.95 3.17 -11.97
N ASN A 156 1.17 2.38 -11.25
CA ASN A 156 0.69 1.10 -11.76
C ASN A 156 -0.73 1.35 -12.26
N PHE A 157 -1.03 0.96 -13.50
CA PHE A 157 -2.39 1.02 -14.04
C PHE A 157 -3.33 0.10 -13.27
N PHE A 158 -4.64 0.23 -13.46
CA PHE A 158 -5.62 -0.65 -12.83
C PHE A 158 -5.33 -2.11 -13.14
N HIS A 159 -5.29 -2.93 -12.10
CA HIS A 159 -5.08 -4.36 -12.20
C HIS A 159 -5.70 -5.12 -11.02
N TYR A 160 -5.64 -6.45 -11.11
CA TYR A 160 -5.97 -7.39 -10.05
C TYR A 160 -4.68 -8.09 -9.68
N ASP A 161 -4.37 -8.10 -8.39
CA ASP A 161 -3.14 -8.74 -7.90
C ASP A 161 -3.09 -10.23 -8.24
N SER A 162 -4.23 -10.91 -8.46
CA SER A 162 -4.26 -12.31 -8.90
C SER A 162 -3.51 -12.57 -10.19
N ALA A 163 -3.50 -11.61 -11.12
CA ALA A 163 -2.75 -11.76 -12.35
C ALA A 163 -1.23 -11.89 -12.11
N TYR A 164 -0.70 -11.28 -11.04
CA TYR A 164 0.75 -11.17 -10.83
C TYR A 164 1.28 -11.94 -9.62
N VAL A 165 0.42 -12.20 -8.63
CA VAL A 165 0.77 -12.84 -7.35
C VAL A 165 -0.29 -13.88 -6.98
N GLY A 166 -0.68 -14.69 -7.96
CA GLY A 166 -1.70 -15.72 -7.83
C GLY A 166 -1.27 -16.90 -6.96
N ARG A 167 -0.19 -17.57 -7.39
CA ARG A 167 0.28 -18.88 -6.88
C ARG A 167 -0.86 -19.89 -6.69
N GLY A 168 -1.90 -19.84 -7.53
CA GLY A 168 -3.00 -20.79 -7.56
C GLY A 168 -4.03 -20.71 -6.43
N THR A 169 -3.96 -19.74 -5.52
CA THR A 169 -4.99 -19.53 -4.49
C THR A 169 -5.74 -18.23 -4.72
N LEU A 170 -7.06 -18.23 -4.48
CA LEU A 170 -7.86 -16.99 -4.43
C LEU A 170 -8.16 -16.55 -3.00
N ASN A 171 -7.82 -17.38 -2.00
CA ASN A 171 -8.01 -17.08 -0.59
C ASN A 171 -6.79 -16.33 -0.04
N ARG A 172 -6.62 -15.08 -0.45
CA ARG A 172 -5.54 -14.20 0.02
C ARG A 172 -5.98 -12.75 0.06
N TYR A 173 -5.21 -11.95 0.77
CA TYR A 173 -5.37 -10.50 0.83
C TYR A 173 -4.05 -9.80 0.53
N THR A 174 -4.14 -8.65 -0.13
CA THR A 174 -3.01 -7.74 -0.31
C THR A 174 -2.97 -6.74 0.83
N MET A 175 -1.82 -6.61 1.49
CA MET A 175 -1.55 -5.50 2.39
C MET A 175 -0.72 -4.44 1.64
N TRP A 176 -1.31 -3.27 1.42
CA TRP A 176 -0.57 -2.11 0.95
C TRP A 176 -0.22 -1.21 2.14
N SER A 177 1.05 -0.87 2.29
CA SER A 177 1.55 -0.08 3.42
C SER A 177 2.41 1.06 2.93
N ALA A 178 2.09 2.26 3.42
CA ALA A 178 2.87 3.46 3.19
C ALA A 178 3.97 3.59 4.26
N PHE A 179 5.22 3.81 3.84
CA PHE A 179 6.31 4.15 4.77
C PHE A 179 6.57 5.66 4.85
N THR A 180 5.84 6.45 4.06
CA THR A 180 5.86 7.90 4.07
C THR A 180 4.42 8.40 4.09
N ASP A 181 4.22 9.66 4.43
CA ASP A 181 2.92 10.30 4.23
C ASP A 181 2.59 10.36 2.73
N ILE A 182 1.33 10.08 2.39
CA ILE A 182 0.86 10.03 1.02
C ILE A 182 -0.38 10.90 0.90
N GLY A 183 -0.22 12.06 0.28
CA GLY A 183 -1.31 12.88 -0.22
C GLY A 183 -1.71 12.50 -1.64
N LEU A 184 -2.71 13.17 -2.20
CA LEU A 184 -3.16 12.93 -3.58
C LEU A 184 -2.04 13.09 -4.62
N ASP A 185 -1.19 14.10 -4.44
CA ASP A 185 -0.13 14.42 -5.41
C ASP A 185 1.08 13.48 -5.33
N ASN A 186 1.15 12.66 -4.27
CA ASN A 186 2.30 11.78 -3.99
C ASN A 186 2.03 10.31 -4.31
N GLY A 187 0.95 10.03 -5.06
CA GLY A 187 0.63 8.69 -5.58
C GLY A 187 -0.09 7.78 -4.58
N PRO A 188 -1.35 8.09 -4.20
CA PRO A 188 -2.15 7.22 -3.35
C PRO A 188 -2.47 5.89 -4.03
N LEU A 189 -2.81 4.88 -3.22
CA LEU A 189 -3.52 3.71 -3.73
C LEU A 189 -4.96 4.10 -4.04
N VAL A 190 -5.38 3.91 -5.29
CA VAL A 190 -6.78 4.08 -5.71
C VAL A 190 -7.40 2.70 -5.89
N ILE A 191 -8.58 2.48 -5.30
CA ILE A 191 -9.34 1.23 -5.40
C ILE A 191 -10.62 1.50 -6.20
N ALA A 192 -10.92 0.67 -7.18
CA ALA A 192 -12.20 0.68 -7.89
C ALA A 192 -13.27 0.05 -6.99
N LEU A 193 -14.05 0.88 -6.29
CA LEU A 193 -15.04 0.42 -5.31
C LEU A 193 -16.05 -0.54 -5.93
N GLY A 194 -16.29 -1.66 -5.25
CA GLY A 194 -17.22 -2.71 -5.69
C GLY A 194 -16.68 -3.64 -6.79
N SER A 195 -15.47 -3.41 -7.32
CA SER A 195 -14.93 -4.25 -8.41
C SER A 195 -14.71 -5.71 -7.97
N HIS A 196 -14.53 -5.98 -6.67
CA HIS A 196 -14.44 -7.34 -6.12
C HIS A 196 -15.74 -8.15 -6.25
N LYS A 197 -16.88 -7.49 -6.52
CA LYS A 197 -18.20 -8.08 -6.77
C LYS A 197 -18.56 -8.13 -8.26
N ASP A 198 -17.75 -7.56 -9.15
CA ASP A 198 -18.03 -7.57 -10.59
C ASP A 198 -17.76 -8.95 -11.19
N GLU A 199 -18.83 -9.67 -11.54
CA GLU A 199 -18.75 -11.04 -12.05
C GLU A 199 -18.03 -11.13 -13.41
N ARG A 200 -18.11 -10.10 -14.26
CA ARG A 200 -17.41 -10.11 -15.55
C ARG A 200 -15.90 -9.97 -15.34
N LEU A 201 -15.48 -9.06 -14.46
CA LEU A 201 -14.07 -8.90 -14.11
C LEU A 201 -13.52 -10.18 -13.47
N LYS A 202 -14.25 -10.77 -12.52
CA LYS A 202 -13.88 -12.03 -11.86
C LYS A 202 -13.74 -13.18 -12.85
N ALA A 203 -14.68 -13.31 -13.80
CA ALA A 203 -14.70 -14.40 -14.77
C ALA A 203 -13.71 -14.21 -15.94
N THR A 204 -13.12 -13.02 -16.10
CA THR A 204 -12.18 -12.73 -17.19
C THR A 204 -10.78 -12.42 -16.64
N TYR A 205 -10.43 -11.14 -16.49
CA TYR A 205 -9.11 -10.71 -16.04
C TYR A 205 -8.74 -11.27 -14.66
N GLY A 206 -9.72 -11.47 -13.77
CA GLY A 206 -9.53 -12.06 -12.45
C GLY A 206 -9.13 -13.54 -12.45
N GLN A 207 -9.28 -14.26 -13.59
CA GLN A 207 -8.85 -15.65 -13.74
C GLN A 207 -7.40 -15.81 -14.19
N ILE A 208 -6.73 -14.73 -14.60
CA ILE A 208 -5.33 -14.77 -15.02
C ILE A 208 -4.45 -15.01 -13.79
N ASP A 209 -3.45 -15.89 -13.92
CA ASP A 209 -2.40 -16.10 -12.92
C ASP A 209 -1.06 -16.37 -13.61
N MET A 210 -0.19 -15.34 -13.70
CA MET A 210 1.13 -15.49 -14.34
C MET A 210 2.08 -16.47 -13.63
N ASP A 211 1.79 -16.91 -12.40
CA ASP A 211 2.58 -17.97 -11.76
C ASP A 211 2.16 -19.37 -12.27
N ARG A 212 1.05 -19.48 -13.01
CA ARG A 212 0.48 -20.73 -13.54
C ARG A 212 0.39 -20.77 -15.07
N ASP A 213 0.04 -19.64 -15.69
CA ASP A 213 -0.23 -19.49 -17.13
C ASP A 213 1.03 -19.04 -17.89
#